data_AF-A0A2U0S054-F1
#
_entry.id   AF-A0A2U0S054-F1
#
_cell.length_a   1.000
_cell.length_b   1.000
_cell.length_c   1.000
_cell.angle_alpha   90.00
_cell.angle_beta   90.00
_cell.angle_gamma   90.00
#
_symmetry.space_group_name_H-M   'P 1'
#
loop_
_entity.id
_entity.type
_entity.pdbx_description
1 polymer ?
#
loop_
_entity_poly.entity_id
_entity_poly.type
_entity_poly.pdbx_seq_one_letter_code
_entity_poly.pdbx_strand_id
1 'polypeptide(L)'
;MIYFVIGFAVLFVLMLFVGINDPTGGTSMKGWCYQYLVIALVFDAFAVFALFYQNGILTELLLGTAAGAATVLGIHVAHHIKEENEGHGH
;
A
#
# COMPACT_ATOMS: atom_id res chain seq x y z
N MET A 1 -5.79 -1.81 19.39
CA MET A 1 -6.51 -2.50 18.29
C MET A 1 -7.35 -1.57 17.43
N ILE A 2 -8.02 -0.56 17.99
CA ILE A 2 -8.86 0.35 17.20
C ILE A 2 -8.04 1.13 16.14
N TYR A 3 -6.82 1.55 16.49
CA TYR A 3 -5.94 2.28 15.59
C TYR A 3 -5.44 1.41 14.44
N PHE A 4 -5.22 0.12 14.68
CA PHE A 4 -4.94 -0.85 13.62
C PHE A 4 -6.09 -0.91 12.61
N VAL A 5 -7.35 -1.02 13.07
CA VAL A 5 -8.51 -1.07 12.18
C VAL A 5 -8.64 0.23 11.38
N ILE A 6 -8.39 1.38 12.01
CA ILE A 6 -8.39 2.69 11.33
C ILE A 6 -7.31 2.73 10.25
N GLY A 7 -6.06 2.38 10.57
CA GLY A 7 -4.96 2.37 9.62
C GLY A 7 -5.23 1.43 8.43
N PHE A 8 -5.76 0.24 8.71
CA PHE A 8 -6.18 -0.72 7.70
C PHE A 8 -7.25 -0.15 6.77
N ALA A 9 -8.37 0.32 7.34
CA ALA A 9 -9.49 0.81 6.56
C ALA A 9 -9.12 2.02 5.70
N VAL A 10 -8.36 2.97 6.25
CA VAL A 10 -7.94 4.17 5.51
C VAL A 10 -7.09 3.79 4.31
N LEU A 11 -6.03 2.98 4.49
CA LEU A 11 -5.17 2.65 3.36
C LEU A 11 -5.85 1.72 2.37
N PHE A 12 -6.61 0.73 2.86
CA PHE A 12 -7.36 -0.19 2.01
C PHE A 12 -8.32 0.58 1.09
N VAL A 13 -9.13 1.48 1.65
CA VAL A 13 -10.08 2.31 0.89
C VAL A 13 -9.35 3.26 -0.06
N LEU A 14 -8.27 3.91 0.38
CA LEU A 14 -7.50 4.84 -0.45
C LEU A 14 -6.90 4.13 -1.67
N MET A 15 -6.28 2.96 -1.48
CA MET A 15 -5.68 2.18 -2.56
C MET A 15 -6.73 1.65 -3.55
N LEU A 16 -7.94 1.32 -3.08
CA LEU A 16 -9.06 0.95 -3.97
C LEU A 16 -9.50 2.11 -4.88
N PHE A 17 -9.44 3.35 -4.40
CA PHE A 17 -9.85 4.52 -5.20
C PHE A 17 -8.75 5.11 -6.07
N VAL A 18 -7.50 5.16 -5.56
CA VAL A 18 -6.37 5.77 -6.28
C VAL A 18 -5.80 4.82 -7.35
N GLY A 19 -5.89 3.51 -7.13
CA GLY A 19 -5.38 2.49 -8.04
C GLY A 19 -3.85 2.34 -7.98
N ILE A 20 -3.38 1.11 -8.19
CA ILE A 20 -1.95 0.73 -8.25
C ILE A 20 -1.41 0.75 -9.70
N ASN A 21 -2.30 0.87 -10.70
CA ASN A 21 -2.00 0.39 -12.04
C ASN A 21 -1.24 1.38 -12.94
N ASP A 22 -1.46 2.69 -12.81
CA ASP A 22 -0.91 3.65 -13.76
C ASP A 22 -0.45 4.97 -13.13
N PRO A 23 0.65 5.56 -13.63
CA PRO A 23 1.08 6.88 -13.19
C PRO A 23 -0.01 7.91 -13.46
N THR A 24 -0.70 8.32 -12.41
CA THR A 24 -1.76 9.31 -12.50
C THR A 24 -1.17 10.66 -12.91
N GLY A 25 -1.82 11.36 -13.86
CA GLY A 25 -1.55 12.78 -14.13
C GLY A 25 -0.25 13.12 -14.88
N GLY A 26 0.24 12.27 -15.77
CA GLY A 26 1.36 12.61 -16.67
C GLY A 26 2.76 12.45 -16.07
N THR A 27 2.87 11.75 -14.93
CA THR A 27 4.15 11.44 -14.29
C THR A 27 4.86 10.30 -15.03
N SER A 28 6.17 10.39 -15.25
CA SER A 28 6.94 9.27 -15.82
C SER A 28 6.91 8.06 -14.89
N MET A 29 6.88 6.85 -15.45
CA MET A 29 7.01 5.57 -14.70
C MET A 29 8.17 5.59 -13.70
N LYS A 30 9.30 6.23 -14.06
CA LYS A 30 10.46 6.38 -13.15
C LYS A 30 10.15 7.28 -11.96
N GLY A 31 9.44 8.40 -12.18
CA GLY A 31 9.05 9.32 -11.12
C GLY A 31 8.02 8.70 -10.17
N TRP A 32 7.09 7.93 -10.73
CA TRP A 32 6.09 7.21 -9.95
C TRP A 32 6.73 6.16 -9.03
N CYS A 33 7.66 5.36 -9.57
CA CYS A 33 8.42 4.38 -8.78
C CYS A 33 9.27 5.05 -7.68
N TYR A 34 9.92 6.18 -7.98
CA TYR A 34 10.69 6.93 -6.99
C TYR A 34 9.80 7.46 -5.86
N GLN A 35 8.58 7.89 -6.16
CA GLN A 35 7.63 8.35 -5.15
C GLN A 35 7.21 7.23 -4.19
N TYR A 36 6.90 6.04 -4.71
CA TYR A 36 6.63 4.86 -3.86
C TYR A 36 7.85 4.47 -3.02
N LEU A 37 9.05 4.54 -3.60
CA LEU A 37 10.29 4.25 -2.88
C LEU A 37 10.50 5.22 -1.71
N VAL A 38 10.28 6.52 -1.92
CA VAL A 38 10.35 7.52 -0.85
C VAL A 38 9.31 7.25 0.24
N ILE A 39 8.07 6.93 -0.14
CA ILE A 39 7.01 6.59 0.82
C ILE A 39 7.38 5.35 1.65
N ALA A 40 7.92 4.31 1.01
CA ALA A 40 8.38 3.10 1.69
C ALA A 40 9.49 3.40 2.71
N LEU A 41 10.51 4.17 2.32
CA LEU A 41 11.59 4.56 3.23
C LEU A 41 11.10 5.37 4.44
N VAL A 42 10.16 6.29 4.21
CA VAL A 42 9.55 7.08 5.29
C VAL A 42 8.75 6.18 6.23
N PHE A 43 7.96 5.25 5.68
CA PHE A 43 7.20 4.29 6.46
C PHE A 43 8.13 3.42 7.33
N ASP A 44 9.23 2.91 6.77
CA ASP A 44 10.23 2.11 7.49
C ASP A 44 10.87 2.91 8.63
N ALA A 45 11.22 4.18 8.40
CA ALA A 45 11.75 5.05 9.43
C ALA A 45 10.75 5.26 10.58
N PHE A 46 9.46 5.46 10.26
CA PHE A 46 8.40 5.55 11.26
C PHE A 46 8.19 4.24 12.02
N ALA A 47 8.32 3.09 11.37
CA ALA A 47 8.24 1.79 12.03
C ALA A 47 9.38 1.60 13.03
N VAL A 48 10.63 1.89 12.63
CA VAL A 48 11.79 1.86 13.53
C VAL A 48 11.59 2.82 14.71
N PHE A 49 11.11 4.04 14.45
CA PHE A 49 10.82 5.02 15.49
C PHE A 49 9.74 4.52 16.46
N ALA A 50 8.64 3.97 15.94
CA ALA A 50 7.54 3.45 16.76
C ALA A 50 8.02 2.33 17.70
N LEU A 51 8.86 1.43 17.19
CA LEU A 51 9.44 0.34 17.97
C LEU A 51 10.44 0.86 19.01
N PHE A 52 11.33 1.79 18.65
CA PHE A 52 12.34 2.31 19.56
C PHE A 52 11.72 3.08 20.74
N TYR A 53 10.70 3.89 20.48
CA TYR A 53 10.00 4.68 21.50
C TYR A 53 8.81 3.94 22.13
N GLN A 54 8.61 2.65 21.81
CA GLN A 54 7.51 1.82 22.32
C GLN A 54 6.13 2.49 22.16
N ASN A 55 5.94 3.18 21.03
CA ASN A 55 4.70 3.88 20.76
C ASN A 55 3.65 2.91 20.21
N GLY A 56 2.77 2.44 21.10
CA GLY A 56 1.72 1.47 20.75
C GLY A 56 0.73 1.98 19.71
N ILE A 57 0.34 3.27 19.78
CA ILE A 57 -0.62 3.85 18.82
C ILE A 57 -0.03 3.89 17.42
N LEU A 58 1.20 4.37 17.30
CA LEU A 58 1.90 4.46 16.02
C LEU A 58 2.17 3.06 15.45
N THR A 59 2.61 2.12 16.30
CA THR A 59 2.80 0.71 15.91
C THR A 59 1.52 0.11 15.36
N GLU A 60 0.38 0.31 16.04
CA GLU A 60 -0.91 -0.21 15.58
C GLU A 60 -1.34 0.42 14.25
N LEU A 61 -1.22 1.75 14.10
CA LEU A 61 -1.54 2.45 12.85
C LEU A 61 -0.70 1.95 11.67
N LEU A 62 0.62 1.85 11.86
CA LEU A 62 1.54 1.37 10.83
C LEU A 62 1.24 -0.08 10.47
N LEU A 63 0.99 -0.94 11.45
CA LEU A 63 0.63 -2.33 11.21
C LEU A 63 -0.68 -2.47 10.41
N GLY A 64 -1.69 -1.66 10.76
CA GLY A 64 -2.96 -1.61 10.02
C GLY A 64 -2.76 -1.16 8.58
N THR A 65 -2.02 -0.07 8.41
CA THR A 65 -1.64 0.49 7.11
C THR A 65 -0.93 -0.57 6.25
N ALA A 66 0.07 -1.25 6.78
CA ALA A 66 0.79 -2.33 6.09
C ALA A 66 -0.15 -3.49 5.68
N ALA A 67 -1.04 -3.91 6.58
CA ALA A 67 -2.02 -4.96 6.28
C ALA A 67 -2.99 -4.55 5.16
N GLY A 68 -3.44 -3.29 5.14
CA GLY A 68 -4.29 -2.73 4.09
C GLY A 68 -3.58 -2.72 2.73
N ALA A 69 -2.32 -2.27 2.69
CA ALA A 69 -1.49 -2.27 1.48
C ALA A 69 -1.30 -3.67 0.92
N ALA A 70 -0.90 -4.62 1.78
CA ALA A 70 -0.68 -6.01 1.38
C ALA A 70 -1.94 -6.66 0.81
N THR A 71 -3.11 -6.36 1.40
CA THR A 71 -4.39 -6.87 0.93
C THR A 71 -4.74 -6.34 -0.46
N VAL A 72 -4.63 -5.03 -0.69
CA VAL A 72 -4.94 -4.45 -2.00
C VAL A 72 -3.94 -4.90 -3.06
N LEU A 73 -2.66 -5.00 -2.71
CA LEU A 73 -1.65 -5.56 -3.61
C LEU A 73 -2.00 -7.00 -4.01
N GLY A 74 -2.42 -7.84 -3.05
CA GLY A 74 -2.86 -9.21 -3.34
C GLY A 74 -4.08 -9.26 -4.27
N ILE A 75 -5.07 -8.37 -4.05
CA ILE A 75 -6.24 -8.24 -4.94
C ILE A 75 -5.81 -7.79 -6.34
N HIS A 76 -4.93 -6.80 -6.43
CA HIS A 76 -4.43 -6.26 -7.70
C HIS A 76 -3.67 -7.33 -8.50
N VAL A 77 -2.79 -8.09 -7.86
CA VAL A 77 -2.08 -9.22 -8.50
C VAL A 77 -3.05 -10.30 -8.94
N ALA A 78 -4.05 -10.66 -8.12
CA ALA A 78 -5.06 -11.65 -8.49
C ALA A 78 -5.91 -11.20 -9.69
N HIS A 79 -6.25 -9.92 -9.77
CA HIS A 79 -6.94 -9.33 -10.91
C HIS A 79 -6.09 -9.39 -12.18
N HIS A 80 -4.82 -8.98 -12.08
CA HIS A 80 -3.88 -9.02 -13.20
C HIS A 80 -3.67 -10.44 -13.74
N ILE A 81 -3.51 -11.44 -12.87
CA ILE A 81 -3.39 -12.85 -13.28
C ILE A 81 -4.66 -13.33 -14.00
N LYS A 82 -5.84 -12.92 -13.54
CA LYS A 82 -7.11 -13.28 -14.20
C LYS A 82 -7.19 -12.63 -15.59
N GLU A 83 -6.85 -11.35 -15.71
CA GLU A 83 -6.85 -10.62 -16.99
C GLU A 83 -5.86 -11.22 -18.00
N GLU A 84 -4.64 -11.59 -17.56
CA GLU A 84 -3.66 -12.26 -18.42
C GLU A 84 -4.15 -13.64 -18.91
N ASN A 85 -4.81 -14.42 -18.04
CA ASN A 85 -5.36 -15.72 -18.41
C ASN A 85 -6.56 -15.62 -19.38
N GLU A 86 -7.37 -14.57 -19.27
CA GLU A 86 -8.49 -14.31 -20.18
C GLU A 86 -8.01 -13.75 -21.54
N GLY A 87 -6.91 -12.98 -21.56
CA GLY A 87 -6.30 -12.42 -22.77
C GLY A 87 -5.53 -13.40 -23.65
N HIS A 88 -5.13 -14.56 -23.12
CA HIS A 88 -4.46 -15.64 -23.86
C HIS A 88 -5.42 -16.73 -24.40
N GLY A 89 -6.73 -16.48 -24.35
CA GLY A 89 -7.76 -17.41 -24.82
C GLY A 89 -8.16 -17.28 -26.30
N HIS A 90 -7.36 -16.62 -27.16
CA HIS A 90 -7.65 -16.44 -28.59
C HIS A 90 -6.48 -16.86 -29.49
#